data_AF-A0A3N1SSJ0-F1
#
_entry.id   AF-A0A3N1SSJ0-F1
#
_cell.length_a   1.000
_cell.length_b   1.000
_cell.length_c   1.000
_cell.angle_alpha   90.00
_cell.angle_beta   90.00
_cell.angle_gamma   90.00
#
_symmetry.space_group_name_H-M   'P 1'
#
loop_
_entity.id
_entity.type
_entity.pdbx_description
1 polymer ?
#
loop_
_entity_poly.entity_id
_entity_poly.type
_entity_poly.pdbx_seq_one_letter_code
_entity_poly.pdbx_strand_id
1 'polypeptide(L)'
;MPGSVLRSVCTAALAAVVVTSPAAAVAAPSPSPAADPAGGASPEAAEPGTGAAALLVELQKLYQQAEEATETYNGTAAELKKRTAEAKKLDAALVTARLSLSRGRDAAGRLAREQYQGRSDFSSYLRLLLSRDPAQALDQGQVIQRLAAGRVAAVKRLTGAEKRADELAKESRKVLDRQQVLAARQKKERDSVRGRLKEVEAMLATLSADQLTELSGLEAQGTAKAQEKLVTSGALSSARPPSEEGGEAVRYAVRQIGKPYVWGAEGPSSFDCSGLTSQAWASAGRTIPRTSQEQWRRLRKVPVSALRPGDLVIYFPKATHVALYIGNGLVVQAPRPGSVVKVSPLASNPLLGAVRPDPEGTPLASYKAPELPRGASGGSDEGYSVSTAPTG
;
A
#
# COMPACT_ATOMS: atom_id res chain seq x y z
N MET A 1 28.04 48.27 -37.98
CA MET A 1 27.58 48.48 -39.37
C MET A 1 26.60 47.36 -39.70
N PRO A 2 25.31 47.68 -39.87
CA PRO A 2 24.21 46.73 -39.97
C PRO A 2 23.89 46.37 -41.43
N GLY A 3 23.21 45.25 -41.65
CA GLY A 3 22.69 44.84 -42.95
C GLY A 3 21.39 44.06 -42.80
N SER A 4 20.28 44.79 -42.86
CA SER A 4 18.90 44.29 -42.93
C SER A 4 18.44 44.32 -44.38
N VAL A 5 17.72 43.29 -44.88
CA VAL A 5 16.63 43.45 -45.86
C VAL A 5 15.58 42.32 -45.71
N LEU A 6 14.37 42.71 -45.26
CA LEU A 6 12.98 42.45 -45.72
C LEU A 6 12.61 41.12 -46.44
N ARG A 7 11.39 40.56 -46.45
CA ARG A 7 10.04 40.78 -45.85
C ARG A 7 9.13 39.63 -46.34
N SER A 8 8.07 39.33 -45.57
CA SER A 8 6.69 38.92 -45.95
C SER A 8 6.15 37.99 -44.85
N VAL A 9 5.36 38.43 -43.87
CA VAL A 9 3.92 38.84 -43.89
C VAL A 9 3.00 37.75 -44.44
N CYS A 10 2.34 37.02 -43.53
CA CYS A 10 0.96 36.55 -43.67
C CYS A 10 0.33 36.46 -42.27
N THR A 11 -0.45 37.49 -41.96
CA THR A 11 -1.40 37.57 -40.84
C THR A 11 -2.58 36.63 -41.07
N ALA A 12 -2.92 35.80 -40.09
CA ALA A 12 -4.25 35.20 -39.96
C ALA A 12 -4.72 35.39 -38.52
N ALA A 13 -5.54 36.42 -38.33
CA ALA A 13 -6.33 36.64 -37.13
C ALA A 13 -7.62 35.81 -37.26
N LEU A 14 -7.90 34.96 -36.28
CA LEU A 14 -9.23 34.37 -36.08
C LEU A 14 -9.68 34.75 -34.67
N ALA A 15 -10.71 35.61 -34.65
CA ALA A 15 -11.31 36.17 -33.46
C ALA A 15 -12.11 35.12 -32.69
N ALA A 16 -11.90 35.09 -31.38
CA ALA A 16 -12.74 34.39 -30.43
C ALA A 16 -13.95 35.28 -30.08
N VAL A 17 -15.16 34.79 -30.35
CA VAL A 17 -16.41 35.31 -29.78
C VAL A 17 -17.10 34.13 -29.12
N VAL A 18 -17.07 34.07 -27.80
CA VAL A 18 -17.96 33.20 -27.02
C VAL A 18 -18.87 34.13 -26.23
N VAL A 19 -20.13 34.14 -26.64
CA VAL A 19 -21.22 34.89 -26.04
C VAL A 19 -21.57 34.28 -24.69
N THR A 20 -21.49 35.08 -23.64
CA THR A 20 -22.08 34.80 -22.34
C THR A 20 -23.58 35.13 -22.38
N SER A 21 -24.45 34.20 -21.99
CA SER A 21 -25.83 34.50 -21.64
C SER A 21 -26.17 33.90 -20.28
N PRO A 22 -26.81 34.67 -19.37
CA PRO A 22 -27.24 34.20 -18.06
C PRO A 22 -28.61 33.55 -18.19
N ALA A 23 -28.74 32.27 -17.81
CA ALA A 23 -30.04 31.66 -17.61
C ALA A 23 -30.45 31.86 -16.15
N ALA A 24 -31.45 32.72 -15.95
CA ALA A 24 -32.18 32.88 -14.70
C ALA A 24 -32.93 31.58 -14.38
N ALA A 25 -32.68 31.01 -13.20
CA ALA A 25 -33.54 29.99 -12.61
C ALA A 25 -34.38 30.64 -11.52
N VAL A 26 -35.69 30.57 -11.75
CA VAL A 26 -36.78 31.21 -11.02
C VAL A 26 -37.00 30.50 -9.68
N ALA A 27 -37.18 31.28 -8.62
CA ALA A 27 -37.60 30.80 -7.30
C ALA A 27 -39.10 30.49 -7.27
N ALA A 28 -39.49 29.37 -6.66
CA ALA A 28 -40.80 29.12 -6.06
C ALA A 28 -40.76 27.81 -5.23
N PRO A 29 -41.70 27.54 -4.31
CA PRO A 29 -41.80 28.14 -2.98
C PRO A 29 -41.78 27.07 -1.85
N SER A 30 -41.56 27.52 -0.62
CA SER A 30 -41.75 26.73 0.60
C SER A 30 -43.22 26.30 0.79
N PRO A 31 -43.46 25.12 1.38
CA PRO A 31 -44.70 24.88 2.11
C PRO A 31 -44.41 24.58 3.60
N SER A 32 -45.27 25.15 4.44
CA SER A 32 -45.51 24.82 5.85
C SER A 32 -46.99 25.17 6.12
N PRO A 33 -47.69 24.63 7.14
CA PRO A 33 -47.59 23.33 7.83
C PRO A 33 -48.91 22.53 7.71
N ALA A 34 -48.91 21.22 8.01
CA ALA A 34 -50.16 20.49 8.27
C ALA A 34 -49.98 19.36 9.30
N ALA A 35 -50.78 19.50 10.36
CA ALA A 35 -51.24 18.59 11.41
C ALA A 35 -50.89 17.09 11.41
N ASP A 36 -50.49 16.64 12.60
CA ASP A 36 -50.58 15.32 13.25
C ASP A 36 -51.88 14.53 12.96
N PRO A 37 -51.90 13.16 13.03
CA PRO A 37 -51.66 12.45 14.30
C PRO A 37 -51.04 11.03 14.29
N ALA A 38 -50.58 10.67 15.49
CA ALA A 38 -50.59 9.35 16.13
C ALA A 38 -49.49 8.32 15.78
N GLY A 39 -48.73 7.96 16.83
CA GLY A 39 -48.42 6.56 17.12
C GLY A 39 -47.06 6.06 16.65
N GLY A 40 -45.99 6.44 17.33
CA GLY A 40 -44.70 5.79 17.21
C GLY A 40 -43.82 6.15 18.39
N ALA A 41 -43.63 5.20 19.30
CA ALA A 41 -42.70 5.32 20.42
C ALA A 41 -41.34 5.78 19.89
N SER A 42 -40.95 7.00 20.25
CA SER A 42 -39.60 7.49 20.02
C SER A 42 -38.64 6.67 20.89
N PRO A 43 -37.51 6.18 20.35
CA PRO A 43 -36.44 5.69 21.20
C PRO A 43 -35.99 6.87 22.06
N GLU A 44 -36.03 6.67 23.36
CA GLU A 44 -35.52 7.56 24.39
C GLU A 44 -34.11 8.01 23.97
N ALA A 45 -34.04 9.23 23.45
CA ALA A 45 -32.80 9.87 23.07
C ALA A 45 -32.05 10.15 24.37
N ALA A 46 -31.06 9.32 24.66
CA ALA A 46 -30.09 9.60 25.71
C ALA A 46 -29.53 11.02 25.51
N GLU A 47 -29.64 11.83 26.56
CA GLU A 47 -29.05 13.16 26.69
C GLU A 47 -27.60 13.19 26.13
N PRO A 48 -27.12 14.32 25.55
CA PRO A 48 -25.72 14.49 25.20
C PRO A 48 -24.88 14.48 26.50
N GLY A 49 -24.43 13.29 26.88
CA GLY A 49 -24.02 12.98 28.25
C GLY A 49 -22.69 13.59 28.67
N THR A 50 -22.69 14.18 29.86
CA THR A 50 -21.50 14.55 30.66
C THR A 50 -20.92 13.36 31.45
N GLY A 51 -21.18 12.10 31.03
CA GLY A 51 -20.84 10.88 31.77
C GLY A 51 -19.77 10.00 31.10
N ALA A 52 -19.23 9.04 31.85
CA ALA A 52 -18.16 8.12 31.40
C ALA A 52 -18.47 7.37 30.09
N ALA A 53 -19.74 7.01 29.84
CA ALA A 53 -20.13 6.38 28.58
C ALA A 53 -19.92 7.29 27.35
N ALA A 54 -20.18 8.59 27.47
CA ALA A 54 -19.95 9.55 26.38
C ALA A 54 -18.44 9.75 26.13
N LEU A 55 -17.65 9.83 27.20
CA LEU A 55 -16.19 9.89 27.13
C LEU A 55 -15.60 8.64 26.43
N LEU A 56 -16.14 7.45 26.72
CA LEU A 56 -15.71 6.22 26.04
C LEU A 56 -15.96 6.28 24.53
N VAL A 57 -17.15 6.73 24.12
CA VAL A 57 -17.51 6.87 22.70
C VAL A 57 -16.60 7.88 22.00
N GLU A 58 -16.28 8.99 22.68
CA GLU A 58 -15.37 10.00 22.14
C GLU A 58 -13.95 9.46 21.99
N LEU A 59 -13.43 8.77 23.01
CA LEU A 59 -12.12 8.13 22.98
C LEU A 59 -12.00 7.09 21.87
N GLN A 60 -13.01 6.21 21.73
CA GLN A 60 -13.07 5.23 20.65
C GLN A 60 -13.07 5.88 19.27
N LYS A 61 -13.78 7.00 19.11
CA LYS A 61 -13.80 7.77 17.87
C LYS A 61 -12.44 8.37 17.55
N LEU A 62 -11.72 8.94 18.52
CA LEU A 62 -10.38 9.48 18.31
C LEU A 62 -9.38 8.38 17.92
N TYR A 63 -9.42 7.23 18.59
CA TYR A 63 -8.59 6.08 18.21
C TYR A 63 -8.89 5.59 16.80
N GLN A 64 -10.17 5.46 16.43
CA GLN A 64 -10.55 5.06 15.07
C GLN A 64 -10.04 6.05 14.02
N GLN A 65 -10.10 7.35 14.29
CA GLN A 65 -9.56 8.38 13.38
C GLN A 65 -8.03 8.30 13.26
N ALA A 66 -7.33 7.99 14.35
CA ALA A 66 -5.89 7.75 14.35
C ALA A 66 -5.50 6.49 13.55
N GLU A 67 -6.27 5.41 13.69
CA GLU A 67 -6.09 4.18 12.90
C GLU A 67 -6.34 4.42 11.41
N GLU A 68 -7.40 5.14 11.04
CA GLU A 68 -7.69 5.49 9.65
C GLU A 68 -6.54 6.28 9.00
N ALA A 69 -6.00 7.27 9.73
CA ALA A 69 -4.84 8.04 9.28
C ALA A 69 -3.59 7.14 9.17
N THR A 70 -3.40 6.23 10.12
CA THR A 70 -2.27 5.28 10.14
C THR A 70 -2.30 4.35 8.94
N GLU A 71 -3.45 3.76 8.64
CA GLU A 71 -3.58 2.85 7.52
C GLU A 71 -3.43 3.57 6.16
N THR A 72 -3.89 4.83 6.08
CA THR A 72 -3.64 5.68 4.90
C THR A 72 -2.14 5.91 4.70
N TYR A 73 -1.43 6.31 5.76
CA TYR A 73 0.02 6.46 5.76
C TYR A 73 0.73 5.16 5.36
N ASN A 74 0.32 4.02 5.93
CA ASN A 74 0.90 2.71 5.65
C ASN A 74 0.70 2.30 4.19
N GLY A 75 -0.46 2.61 3.60
CA GLY A 75 -0.72 2.38 2.19
C GLY A 75 0.24 3.15 1.29
N THR A 76 0.43 4.45 1.56
CA THR A 76 1.40 5.28 0.83
C THR A 76 2.84 4.79 1.05
N ALA A 77 3.19 4.39 2.28
CA ALA A 77 4.51 3.86 2.61
C ALA A 77 4.83 2.57 1.85
N ALA A 78 3.87 1.65 1.77
CA ALA A 78 4.00 0.39 1.03
C ALA A 78 4.18 0.64 -0.48
N GLU A 79 3.40 1.56 -1.04
CA GLU A 79 3.53 1.93 -2.46
C GLU A 79 4.86 2.63 -2.75
N LEU A 80 5.31 3.53 -1.87
CA LEU A 80 6.61 4.19 -1.98
C LEU A 80 7.74 3.14 -1.96
N LYS A 81 7.72 2.18 -1.03
CA LYS A 81 8.69 1.08 -0.96
C LYS A 81 8.74 0.28 -2.28
N LYS A 82 7.58 -0.01 -2.88
CA LYS A 82 7.49 -0.68 -4.18
C LYS A 82 8.12 0.15 -5.30
N ARG A 83 7.81 1.45 -5.37
CA ARG A 83 8.38 2.36 -6.39
C ARG A 83 9.87 2.57 -6.23
N THR A 84 10.37 2.60 -5.00
CA THR A 84 11.82 2.65 -4.72
C THR A 84 12.53 1.40 -5.26
N ALA A 85 11.96 0.21 -5.06
CA ALA A 85 12.51 -1.02 -5.61
C ALA A 85 12.46 -1.05 -7.15
N GLU A 86 11.40 -0.52 -7.76
CA GLU A 86 11.26 -0.38 -9.21
C GLU A 86 12.30 0.58 -9.80
N ALA A 87 12.50 1.77 -9.21
CA ALA A 87 13.53 2.70 -9.64
C ALA A 87 14.92 2.08 -9.58
N LYS A 88 15.26 1.37 -8.50
CA LYS A 88 16.57 0.70 -8.39
C LYS A 88 16.81 -0.28 -9.56
N LYS A 89 15.78 -1.01 -9.98
CA LYS A 89 15.86 -1.92 -11.14
C LYS A 89 16.00 -1.14 -12.45
N LEU A 90 15.23 -0.07 -12.63
CA LEU A 90 15.29 0.78 -13.82
C LEU A 90 16.63 1.48 -13.96
N ASP A 91 17.20 1.98 -12.87
CA ASP A 91 18.49 2.67 -12.87
C ASP A 91 19.62 1.70 -13.26
N ALA A 92 19.61 0.46 -12.74
CA ALA A 92 20.55 -0.57 -13.17
C ALA A 92 20.43 -0.91 -14.67
N ALA A 93 19.20 -0.99 -15.18
CA ALA A 93 18.94 -1.21 -16.60
C ALA A 93 19.39 -0.02 -17.47
N LEU A 94 19.17 1.21 -17.00
CA LEU A 94 19.56 2.45 -17.68
C LEU A 94 21.08 2.59 -17.76
N VAL A 95 21.82 2.26 -16.69
CA VAL A 95 23.29 2.21 -16.70
C VAL A 95 23.77 1.23 -17.77
N THR A 96 23.21 0.03 -17.82
CA THR A 96 23.56 -0.99 -18.82
C THR A 96 23.25 -0.53 -20.25
N ALA A 97 22.13 0.15 -20.46
CA ALA A 97 21.74 0.70 -21.75
C ALA A 97 22.69 1.83 -22.20
N ARG A 98 23.06 2.75 -21.29
CA ARG A 98 24.01 3.83 -21.54
C ARG A 98 25.40 3.31 -21.91
N LEU A 99 25.88 2.27 -21.24
CA LEU A 99 27.15 1.60 -21.60
C LEU A 99 27.09 0.96 -22.99
N SER A 100 25.95 0.38 -23.36
CA SER A 100 25.76 -0.21 -24.69
C SER A 100 25.68 0.87 -25.78
N LEU A 101 25.02 1.99 -25.49
CA LEU A 101 24.98 3.18 -26.35
C LEU A 101 26.38 3.77 -26.55
N SER A 102 27.17 3.92 -25.49
CA SER A 102 28.57 4.38 -25.58
C SER A 102 29.40 3.48 -26.50
N ARG A 103 29.37 2.16 -26.27
CA ARG A 103 30.08 1.18 -27.13
C ARG A 103 29.60 1.24 -28.60
N GLY A 104 28.30 1.45 -28.82
CA GLY A 104 27.73 1.65 -30.15
C GLY A 104 28.27 2.92 -30.82
N ARG A 105 28.32 4.04 -30.10
CA ARG A 105 28.88 5.32 -30.58
C ARG A 105 30.36 5.20 -30.91
N ASP A 106 31.14 4.50 -30.09
CA ASP A 106 32.55 4.25 -30.34
C ASP A 106 32.78 3.41 -31.60
N ALA A 107 31.95 2.37 -31.80
CA ALA A 107 32.00 1.54 -33.01
C ALA A 107 31.63 2.32 -34.27
N ALA A 108 30.56 3.12 -34.22
CA ALA A 108 30.16 3.98 -35.32
C ALA A 108 31.22 5.04 -35.62
N GLY A 109 31.83 5.63 -34.60
CA GLY A 109 32.93 6.61 -34.75
C GLY A 109 34.18 6.01 -35.39
N ARG A 110 34.53 4.75 -35.08
CA ARG A 110 35.62 4.03 -35.77
C ARG A 110 35.29 3.83 -37.26
N LEU A 111 34.10 3.32 -37.57
CA LEU A 111 33.66 3.12 -38.96
C LEU A 111 33.64 4.42 -39.76
N ALA A 112 33.20 5.53 -39.14
CA ALA A 112 33.22 6.85 -39.76
C ALA A 112 34.66 7.30 -40.05
N ARG A 113 35.58 7.17 -39.10
CA ARG A 113 36.99 7.54 -39.32
C ARG A 113 37.66 6.70 -40.40
N GLU A 114 37.41 5.39 -40.45
CA GLU A 114 37.90 4.52 -41.53
C GLU A 114 37.44 5.00 -42.91
N GLN A 115 36.18 5.43 -43.02
CA GLN A 115 35.61 5.94 -44.27
C GLN A 115 36.18 7.33 -44.65
N TYR A 116 36.34 8.24 -43.68
CA TYR A 116 36.76 9.63 -43.93
C TYR A 116 38.28 9.80 -44.07
N GLN A 117 39.09 9.02 -43.34
CA GLN A 117 40.56 9.16 -43.38
C GLN A 117 41.18 8.44 -44.58
N GLY A 118 40.38 7.90 -45.50
CA GLY A 118 40.88 7.38 -46.77
C GLY A 118 41.87 6.20 -46.64
N ARG A 119 41.91 5.49 -45.51
CA ARG A 119 42.76 4.28 -45.32
C ARG A 119 42.28 3.07 -46.14
N SER A 120 41.56 3.30 -47.23
CA SER A 120 41.25 2.30 -48.24
C SER A 120 42.02 2.64 -49.51
N ASP A 121 43.20 2.04 -49.67
CA ASP A 121 43.92 1.93 -50.93
C ASP A 121 42.98 1.40 -52.03
N PHE A 122 42.37 2.28 -52.84
CA PHE A 122 41.27 1.95 -53.78
C PHE A 122 40.05 1.29 -53.11
N SER A 123 38.83 1.56 -53.61
CA SER A 123 37.64 0.92 -53.04
C SER A 123 37.77 -0.61 -53.19
N SER A 124 37.45 -1.38 -52.14
CA SER A 124 37.52 -2.84 -52.18
C SER A 124 36.72 -3.43 -53.36
N TYR A 125 35.69 -2.70 -53.81
CA TYR A 125 34.89 -2.99 -54.99
C TYR A 125 35.64 -2.77 -56.31
N LEU A 126 36.51 -1.76 -56.40
CA LEU A 126 37.39 -1.56 -57.56
C LEU A 126 38.45 -2.66 -57.65
N ARG A 127 38.99 -3.16 -56.53
CA ARG A 127 39.89 -4.33 -56.53
C ARG A 127 39.20 -5.62 -56.96
N LEU A 128 37.95 -5.81 -56.53
CA LEU A 128 37.11 -6.92 -56.97
C LEU A 128 36.84 -6.88 -58.49
N LEU A 129 36.49 -5.69 -59.02
CA LEU A 129 36.27 -5.47 -60.46
C LEU A 129 37.53 -5.65 -61.32
N LEU A 130 38.71 -5.46 -60.74
CA LEU A 130 40.01 -5.58 -61.41
C LEU A 130 40.71 -6.94 -61.14
N SER A 131 40.07 -7.85 -60.40
CA SER A 131 40.60 -9.19 -60.12
C SER A 131 40.67 -10.01 -61.41
N ARG A 132 41.83 -10.63 -61.67
CA ARG A 132 42.05 -11.51 -62.84
C ARG A 132 41.69 -12.97 -62.58
N ASP A 133 41.48 -13.34 -61.32
CA ASP A 133 41.17 -14.71 -60.89
C ASP A 133 39.73 -14.79 -60.33
N PRO A 134 38.84 -15.60 -60.92
CA PRO A 134 37.46 -15.73 -60.48
C PRO A 134 37.34 -16.32 -59.07
N ALA A 135 38.25 -17.19 -58.62
CA ALA A 135 38.22 -17.74 -57.26
C ALA A 135 38.56 -16.67 -56.21
N GLN A 136 39.60 -15.86 -56.47
CA GLN A 136 39.96 -14.74 -55.60
C GLN A 136 38.88 -13.65 -55.54
N ALA A 137 38.17 -13.42 -56.65
CA ALA A 137 37.05 -12.49 -56.68
C ALA A 137 35.90 -12.96 -55.76
N LEU A 138 35.58 -14.25 -55.75
CA LEU A 138 34.55 -14.81 -54.88
C LEU A 138 34.91 -14.67 -53.39
N ASP A 139 36.15 -14.99 -53.01
CA ASP A 139 36.62 -14.87 -51.62
C ASP A 139 36.62 -13.41 -51.14
N GLN A 140 37.10 -12.48 -51.98
CA GLN A 140 37.05 -11.04 -51.67
C GLN A 140 35.61 -10.54 -51.56
N GLY A 141 34.70 -11.03 -52.40
CA GLY A 141 33.27 -10.76 -52.33
C GLY A 141 32.65 -11.15 -50.99
N GLN A 142 32.98 -12.35 -50.48
CA GLN A 142 32.49 -12.82 -49.18
C GLN A 142 33.00 -11.94 -48.01
N VAL A 143 34.26 -11.53 -48.05
CA VAL A 143 34.84 -10.63 -47.03
C VAL A 143 34.14 -9.27 -47.04
N ILE A 144 33.89 -8.69 -48.22
CA ILE A 144 33.16 -7.43 -48.38
C ILE A 144 31.73 -7.56 -47.84
N GLN A 145 31.02 -8.64 -48.15
CA GLN A 145 29.67 -8.89 -47.64
C GLN A 145 29.65 -8.99 -46.11
N ARG A 146 30.59 -9.71 -45.50
CA ARG A 146 30.71 -9.81 -44.03
C ARG A 146 31.00 -8.46 -43.39
N LEU A 147 31.87 -7.65 -43.99
CA LEU A 147 32.16 -6.28 -43.53
C LEU A 147 30.93 -5.37 -43.63
N ALA A 148 30.21 -5.41 -44.76
CA ALA A 148 28.97 -4.66 -44.95
C ALA A 148 27.89 -5.09 -43.94
N ALA A 149 27.70 -6.39 -43.74
CA ALA A 149 26.79 -6.92 -42.73
C ALA A 149 27.20 -6.48 -41.31
N GLY A 150 28.50 -6.46 -41.01
CA GLY A 150 29.04 -5.96 -39.74
C GLY A 150 28.73 -4.48 -39.50
N ARG A 151 28.85 -3.63 -40.54
CA ARG A 151 28.50 -2.20 -40.49
C ARG A 151 27.00 -1.98 -40.26
N VAL A 152 26.16 -2.68 -41.01
CA VAL A 152 24.69 -2.64 -40.83
C VAL A 152 24.31 -3.08 -39.42
N ALA A 153 24.92 -4.17 -38.92
CA ALA A 153 24.69 -4.65 -37.56
C ALA A 153 25.17 -3.64 -36.50
N ALA A 154 26.29 -2.93 -36.73
CA ALA A 154 26.78 -1.91 -35.82
C ALA A 154 25.82 -0.71 -35.73
N VAL A 155 25.34 -0.20 -36.87
CA VAL A 155 24.32 0.87 -36.91
C VAL A 155 23.04 0.42 -36.23
N LYS A 156 22.54 -0.78 -36.55
CA LYS A 156 21.34 -1.34 -35.91
C LYS A 156 21.48 -1.47 -34.40
N ARG A 157 22.64 -1.92 -33.91
CA ARG A 157 22.93 -1.97 -32.46
C ARG A 157 22.96 -0.58 -31.83
N LEU A 158 23.55 0.41 -32.49
CA LEU A 158 23.58 1.79 -32.00
C LEU A 158 22.16 2.37 -31.90
N THR A 159 21.38 2.33 -32.98
CA THR A 159 19.99 2.84 -32.99
C THR A 159 19.12 2.10 -31.97
N GLY A 160 19.30 0.78 -31.82
CA GLY A 160 18.60 -0.01 -30.80
C GLY A 160 18.99 0.38 -29.38
N ALA A 161 20.28 0.61 -29.12
CA ALA A 161 20.79 1.04 -27.82
C ALA A 161 20.34 2.46 -27.46
N GLU A 162 20.29 3.37 -28.44
CA GLU A 162 19.78 4.74 -28.29
C GLU A 162 18.30 4.71 -27.90
N LYS A 163 17.45 4.05 -28.70
CA LYS A 163 16.02 3.89 -28.39
C LYS A 163 15.81 3.29 -27.00
N ARG A 164 16.57 2.25 -26.64
CA ARG A 164 16.44 1.60 -25.33
C ARG A 164 16.87 2.51 -24.19
N ALA A 165 17.95 3.26 -24.34
CA ALA A 165 18.41 4.21 -23.33
C ALA A 165 17.40 5.35 -23.13
N ASP A 166 16.80 5.87 -24.22
CA ASP A 166 15.80 6.92 -24.16
C ASP A 166 14.50 6.47 -23.47
N GLU A 167 13.99 5.29 -23.81
CA GLU A 167 12.80 4.73 -23.17
C GLU A 167 13.04 4.47 -21.68
N LEU A 168 14.17 3.88 -21.30
CA LEU A 168 14.53 3.69 -19.89
C LEU A 168 14.70 5.02 -19.14
N ALA A 169 15.24 6.06 -19.79
CA ALA A 169 15.37 7.38 -19.20
C ALA A 169 14.01 8.06 -18.98
N LYS A 170 13.04 7.89 -19.90
CA LYS A 170 11.66 8.37 -19.71
C LYS A 170 10.98 7.67 -18.54
N GLU A 171 11.05 6.33 -18.49
CA GLU A 171 10.44 5.55 -17.40
C GLU A 171 11.10 5.82 -16.04
N SER A 172 12.43 5.93 -15.99
CA SER A 172 13.15 6.30 -14.75
C SER A 172 12.68 7.66 -14.21
N ARG A 173 12.58 8.69 -15.07
CA ARG A 173 12.04 10.01 -14.68
C ARG A 173 10.62 9.92 -14.12
N LYS A 174 9.73 9.21 -14.81
CA LYS A 174 8.33 9.02 -14.38
C LYS A 174 8.22 8.32 -13.02
N VAL A 175 9.07 7.33 -12.74
CA VAL A 175 9.08 6.65 -11.44
C VAL A 175 9.63 7.58 -10.35
N LEU A 176 10.67 8.36 -10.63
CA LEU A 176 11.21 9.34 -9.69
C LEU A 176 10.19 10.44 -9.34
N ASP A 177 9.48 10.99 -10.33
CA ASP A 177 8.42 11.98 -10.10
C ASP A 177 7.32 11.42 -9.18
N ARG A 178 6.90 10.17 -9.44
CA ARG A 178 5.92 9.47 -8.59
C ARG A 178 6.43 9.26 -7.18
N GLN A 179 7.70 8.89 -7.00
CA GLN A 179 8.30 8.74 -5.67
C GLN A 179 8.31 10.06 -4.91
N GLN A 180 8.64 11.18 -5.57
CA GLN A 180 8.63 12.49 -4.92
C GLN A 180 7.22 12.89 -4.45
N VAL A 181 6.21 12.67 -5.29
CA VAL A 181 4.80 12.91 -4.93
C VAL A 181 4.38 12.02 -3.76
N LEU A 182 4.71 10.73 -3.78
CA LEU A 182 4.40 9.79 -2.70
C LEU A 182 5.13 10.15 -1.40
N ALA A 183 6.40 10.55 -1.46
CA ALA A 183 7.17 10.96 -0.29
C ALA A 183 6.60 12.25 0.35
N ALA A 184 6.21 13.24 -0.48
CA ALA A 184 5.56 14.45 0.01
C ALA A 184 4.19 14.14 0.65
N ARG A 185 3.42 13.24 0.04
CA ARG A 185 2.14 12.76 0.59
C ARG A 185 2.32 12.02 1.91
N GLN A 186 3.26 11.07 1.96
CA GLN A 186 3.59 10.30 3.16
C GLN A 186 3.99 11.22 4.32
N LYS A 187 4.75 12.29 4.05
CA LYS A 187 5.11 13.29 5.07
C LYS A 187 3.86 13.95 5.68
N LYS A 188 2.91 14.39 4.84
CA LYS A 188 1.66 15.01 5.30
C LYS A 188 0.81 14.03 6.10
N GLU A 189 0.68 12.79 5.63
CA GLU A 189 -0.09 11.74 6.31
C GLU A 189 0.52 11.40 7.67
N ARG A 190 1.86 11.31 7.76
CA ARG A 190 2.57 11.14 9.03
C ARG A 190 2.24 12.26 10.02
N ASP A 191 2.29 13.51 9.55
CA ASP A 191 2.01 14.66 10.41
C ASP A 191 0.53 14.65 10.86
N SER A 192 -0.38 14.15 10.02
CA SER A 192 -1.78 13.90 10.39
C SER A 192 -1.92 12.81 11.45
N VAL A 193 -1.24 11.67 11.32
CA VAL A 193 -1.23 10.61 12.36
C VAL A 193 -0.77 11.19 13.70
N ARG A 194 0.35 11.92 13.71
CA ARG A 194 0.86 12.57 14.92
C ARG A 194 -0.13 13.55 15.52
N GLY A 195 -0.84 14.33 14.70
CA GLY A 195 -1.90 15.22 15.16
C GLY A 195 -3.03 14.46 15.87
N ARG A 196 -3.52 13.37 15.27
CA ARG A 196 -4.59 12.55 15.87
C ARG A 196 -4.16 11.87 17.17
N LEU A 197 -2.92 11.39 17.24
CA LEU A 197 -2.40 10.81 18.47
C LEU A 197 -2.27 11.84 19.59
N LYS A 198 -1.91 13.09 19.27
CA LYS A 198 -1.92 14.18 20.24
C LYS A 198 -3.31 14.51 20.75
N GLU A 199 -4.35 14.41 19.90
CA GLU A 199 -5.75 14.58 20.35
C GLU A 199 -6.13 13.51 21.37
N VAL A 200 -5.74 12.25 21.14
CA VAL A 200 -5.93 11.14 22.09
C VAL A 200 -5.17 11.40 23.40
N GLU A 201 -3.88 11.75 23.31
CA GLU A 201 -3.03 12.03 24.48
C GLU A 201 -3.59 13.19 25.31
N ALA A 202 -4.06 14.26 24.65
CA ALA A 202 -4.69 15.39 25.31
C ALA A 202 -5.97 14.98 26.04
N MET A 203 -6.82 14.14 25.41
CA MET A 203 -8.02 13.62 26.06
C MET A 203 -7.68 12.77 27.29
N LEU A 204 -6.77 11.80 27.14
CA LEU A 204 -6.34 10.94 28.25
C LEU A 204 -5.75 11.74 29.41
N ALA A 205 -4.99 12.81 29.12
CA ALA A 205 -4.42 13.68 30.15
C ALA A 205 -5.47 14.46 30.96
N THR A 206 -6.71 14.58 30.48
CA THR A 206 -7.80 15.21 31.24
C THR A 206 -8.52 14.26 32.20
N LEU A 207 -8.29 12.95 32.07
CA LEU A 207 -9.01 11.93 32.82
C LEU A 207 -8.28 11.55 34.12
N SER A 208 -9.02 11.39 35.21
CA SER A 208 -8.51 10.83 36.47
C SER A 208 -8.30 9.31 36.37
N ALA A 209 -7.53 8.75 37.30
CA ALA A 209 -7.34 7.29 37.40
C ALA A 209 -8.66 6.53 37.61
N ASP A 210 -9.60 7.12 38.37
CA ASP A 210 -10.93 6.56 38.60
C ASP A 210 -11.76 6.56 37.32
N GLN A 211 -11.72 7.67 36.56
CA GLN A 211 -12.41 7.76 35.27
C GLN A 211 -11.84 6.77 34.26
N LEU A 212 -10.51 6.60 34.19
CA LEU A 212 -9.90 5.58 33.34
C LEU A 212 -10.37 4.17 33.72
N THR A 213 -10.36 3.84 35.00
CA THR A 213 -10.85 2.55 35.50
C THR A 213 -12.34 2.32 35.18
N GLU A 214 -13.17 3.36 35.27
CA GLU A 214 -14.57 3.29 34.88
C GLU A 214 -14.72 3.05 33.38
N LEU A 215 -13.93 3.75 32.55
CA LEU A 215 -13.93 3.57 31.09
C LEU A 215 -13.52 2.15 30.67
N SER A 216 -12.46 1.58 31.24
CA SER A 216 -12.11 0.17 30.95
C SER A 216 -13.17 -0.80 31.42
N GLY A 217 -13.81 -0.53 32.57
CA GLY A 217 -14.96 -1.30 33.03
C GLY A 217 -16.10 -1.31 32.01
N LEU A 218 -16.44 -0.14 31.46
CA LEU A 218 -17.46 0.01 30.43
C LEU A 218 -17.07 -0.67 29.10
N GLU A 219 -15.81 -0.52 28.66
CA GLU A 219 -15.30 -1.17 27.45
C GLU A 219 -15.33 -2.71 27.57
N ALA A 220 -14.93 -3.25 28.72
CA ALA A 220 -14.97 -4.68 29.02
C ALA A 220 -16.40 -5.22 29.05
N GLN A 221 -17.34 -4.50 29.70
CA GLN A 221 -18.75 -4.88 29.73
C GLN A 221 -19.39 -4.84 28.34
N GLY A 222 -19.10 -3.80 27.55
CA GLY A 222 -19.57 -3.69 26.17
C GLY A 222 -19.07 -4.84 25.30
N THR A 223 -17.79 -5.17 25.42
CA THR A 223 -17.16 -6.30 24.73
C THR A 223 -17.81 -7.64 25.15
N ALA A 224 -18.01 -7.86 26.45
CA ALA A 224 -18.63 -9.08 26.95
C ALA A 224 -20.05 -9.27 26.40
N LYS A 225 -20.88 -8.22 26.43
CA LYS A 225 -22.23 -8.24 25.86
C LYS A 225 -22.22 -8.51 24.35
N ALA A 226 -21.31 -7.88 23.61
CA ALA A 226 -21.17 -8.09 22.17
C ALA A 226 -20.73 -9.53 21.85
N GLN A 227 -19.80 -10.07 22.63
CA GLN A 227 -19.32 -11.44 22.48
C GLN A 227 -20.42 -12.46 22.81
N GLU A 228 -21.19 -12.25 23.89
CA GLU A 228 -22.34 -13.09 24.24
C GLU A 228 -23.37 -13.10 23.11
N LYS A 229 -23.73 -11.94 22.57
CA LYS A 229 -24.64 -11.83 21.42
C LYS A 229 -24.11 -12.58 20.20
N LEU A 230 -22.81 -12.51 19.93
CA LEU A 230 -22.20 -13.23 18.82
C LEU A 230 -22.27 -14.75 19.03
N VAL A 231 -21.94 -15.23 20.23
CA VAL A 231 -21.96 -16.66 20.55
C VAL A 231 -23.40 -17.21 20.51
N THR A 232 -24.36 -16.53 21.13
CA THR A 232 -25.77 -16.93 21.16
C THR A 232 -26.45 -16.92 19.79
N SER A 233 -25.97 -16.10 18.85
CA SER A 233 -26.44 -16.11 17.46
C SER A 233 -26.07 -17.38 16.67
N GLY A 234 -25.21 -18.25 17.22
CA GLY A 234 -24.70 -19.44 16.53
C GLY A 234 -23.63 -19.13 15.48
N ALA A 235 -23.20 -17.86 15.36
CA ALA A 235 -22.18 -17.43 14.39
C ALA A 235 -20.79 -18.08 14.61
N LEU A 236 -20.55 -18.72 15.75
CA LEU A 236 -19.29 -19.42 16.07
C LEU A 236 -19.49 -20.93 16.32
N SER A 237 -20.61 -21.50 15.87
CA SER A 237 -21.01 -22.88 16.16
C SER A 237 -20.18 -23.96 15.45
N SER A 238 -19.42 -23.62 14.40
CA SER A 238 -18.60 -24.58 13.67
C SER A 238 -17.10 -24.40 13.95
N ALA A 239 -16.51 -25.35 14.67
CA ALA A 239 -15.06 -25.42 14.83
C ALA A 239 -14.44 -26.03 13.56
N ARG A 240 -13.57 -25.27 12.90
CA ARG A 240 -12.88 -25.69 11.68
C ARG A 240 -11.36 -25.71 11.92
N PRO A 241 -10.66 -26.80 11.61
CA PRO A 241 -9.21 -26.81 11.66
C PRO A 241 -8.61 -25.77 10.70
N PRO A 242 -7.46 -25.16 11.05
CA PRO A 242 -6.72 -24.33 10.11
C PRO A 242 -6.10 -25.19 9.00
N SER A 243 -5.58 -24.54 7.97
CA SER A 243 -4.55 -25.12 7.10
C SER A 243 -3.20 -25.19 7.80
N GLU A 244 -2.20 -25.77 7.14
CA GLU A 244 -0.81 -25.74 7.62
C GLU A 244 -0.31 -24.30 7.76
N GLU A 245 -0.45 -23.47 6.71
CA GLU A 245 -0.02 -22.07 6.72
C GLU A 245 -0.84 -21.23 7.72
N GLY A 246 -2.14 -21.46 7.83
CA GLY A 246 -2.99 -20.78 8.81
C GLY A 246 -2.57 -21.11 10.24
N GLY A 247 -2.22 -22.37 10.51
CA GLY A 247 -1.68 -22.80 11.79
C GLY A 247 -0.33 -22.14 12.11
N GLU A 248 0.57 -22.02 11.14
CA GLU A 248 1.85 -21.31 11.31
C GLU A 248 1.67 -19.81 11.55
N ALA A 249 0.74 -19.17 10.83
CA ALA A 249 0.42 -17.76 11.05
C ALA A 249 -0.09 -17.51 12.48
N VAL A 250 -0.95 -18.40 12.99
CA VAL A 250 -1.42 -18.36 14.39
C VAL A 250 -0.28 -18.53 15.38
N ARG A 251 0.60 -19.53 15.17
CA ARG A 251 1.79 -19.72 16.01
C ARG A 251 2.69 -18.49 16.03
N TYR A 252 2.90 -17.85 14.87
CA TYR A 252 3.68 -16.63 14.79
C TYR A 252 3.05 -15.51 15.61
N ALA A 253 1.77 -15.22 15.41
CA ALA A 253 1.08 -14.13 16.10
C ALA A 253 1.08 -14.32 17.63
N VAL A 254 0.86 -15.55 18.10
CA VAL A 254 0.89 -15.88 19.54
C VAL A 254 2.26 -15.61 20.15
N ARG A 255 3.36 -15.87 19.43
CA ARG A 255 4.72 -15.52 19.89
C ARG A 255 4.98 -14.01 19.97
N GLN A 256 4.11 -13.18 19.40
CA GLN A 256 4.25 -11.72 19.46
C GLN A 256 3.50 -11.08 20.62
N ILE A 257 2.68 -11.85 21.36
CA ILE A 257 1.92 -11.35 22.51
C ILE A 257 2.86 -10.69 23.52
N GLY A 258 2.46 -9.51 24.02
CA GLY A 258 3.23 -8.67 24.92
C GLY A 258 4.11 -7.62 24.23
N LYS A 259 4.29 -7.67 22.91
CA LYS A 259 5.07 -6.65 22.18
C LYS A 259 4.28 -5.35 22.02
N PRO A 260 4.91 -4.17 22.11
CA PRO A 260 4.21 -2.90 22.04
C PRO A 260 3.59 -2.63 20.67
N TYR A 261 2.46 -1.93 20.67
CA TYR A 261 1.90 -1.32 19.46
C TYR A 261 2.76 -0.13 19.03
N VAL A 262 3.15 -0.08 17.75
CA VAL A 262 3.72 1.11 17.13
C VAL A 262 3.13 1.26 15.72
N TRP A 263 2.49 2.39 15.45
CA TRP A 263 1.89 2.67 14.13
C TRP A 263 2.96 2.57 13.02
N GLY A 264 2.65 1.86 11.94
CA GLY A 264 3.57 1.57 10.85
C GLY A 264 4.55 0.42 11.08
N ALA A 265 4.61 -0.17 12.28
CA ALA A 265 5.58 -1.22 12.59
C ALA A 265 5.19 -2.61 12.04
N GLU A 266 6.21 -3.34 11.58
CA GLU A 266 6.12 -4.70 11.00
C GLU A 266 7.03 -5.70 11.75
N GLY A 267 7.40 -5.42 13.00
CA GLY A 267 8.29 -6.26 13.79
C GLY A 267 9.79 -6.01 13.56
N PRO A 268 10.65 -6.80 14.24
CA PRO A 268 10.27 -7.86 15.18
C PRO A 268 9.97 -7.34 16.60
N SER A 269 10.32 -6.10 16.94
CA SER A 269 10.19 -5.56 18.30
C SER A 269 8.80 -4.99 18.62
N SER A 270 8.08 -4.50 17.61
CA SER A 270 6.76 -3.87 17.75
C SER A 270 5.92 -4.09 16.49
N PHE A 271 4.60 -3.96 16.60
CA PHE A 271 3.68 -4.17 15.48
C PHE A 271 2.56 -3.14 15.48
N ASP A 272 2.03 -2.79 14.30
CA ASP A 272 0.65 -2.33 14.19
C ASP A 272 -0.28 -3.51 13.82
N CYS A 273 -1.58 -3.24 13.74
CA CYS A 273 -2.59 -4.29 13.54
C CYS A 273 -2.38 -5.07 12.23
N SER A 274 -2.25 -4.37 11.10
CA SER A 274 -2.06 -4.96 9.78
C SER A 274 -0.62 -5.46 9.55
N GLY A 275 0.35 -4.92 10.27
CA GLY A 275 1.75 -5.35 10.34
C GLY A 275 1.87 -6.70 11.04
N LEU A 276 1.17 -6.89 12.16
CA LEU A 276 1.12 -8.19 12.84
C LEU A 276 0.56 -9.29 11.93
N THR A 277 -0.57 -9.03 11.28
CA THR A 277 -1.23 -10.03 10.42
C THR A 277 -0.45 -10.31 9.14
N SER A 278 0.12 -9.27 8.51
CA SER A 278 0.93 -9.44 7.30
C SER A 278 2.21 -10.22 7.58
N GLN A 279 2.85 -10.01 8.73
CA GLN A 279 4.06 -10.73 9.12
C GLN A 279 3.77 -12.15 9.59
N ALA A 280 2.65 -12.37 10.28
CA ALA A 280 2.18 -13.72 10.61
C ALA A 280 2.05 -14.59 9.36
N TRP A 281 1.34 -14.10 8.34
CA TRP A 281 1.17 -14.82 7.09
C TRP A 281 2.45 -14.91 6.26
N ALA A 282 3.29 -13.86 6.25
CA ALA A 282 4.59 -13.92 5.59
C ALA A 282 5.49 -15.01 6.20
N SER A 283 5.48 -15.16 7.53
CA SER A 283 6.22 -16.23 8.22
C SER A 283 5.71 -17.63 7.90
N ALA A 284 4.43 -17.74 7.53
CA ALA A 284 3.79 -18.97 7.05
C ALA A 284 3.97 -19.19 5.53
N GLY A 285 4.83 -18.42 4.86
CA GLY A 285 5.14 -18.58 3.44
C GLY A 285 4.18 -17.88 2.47
N ARG A 286 3.19 -17.13 2.97
CA ARG A 286 2.22 -16.41 2.13
C ARG A 286 2.22 -14.92 2.40
N THR A 287 2.71 -14.14 1.44
CA THR A 287 2.63 -12.68 1.52
C THR A 287 1.20 -12.20 1.29
N ILE A 288 0.67 -11.43 2.24
CA ILE A 288 -0.60 -10.71 2.11
C ILE A 288 -0.37 -9.19 2.05
N PRO A 289 -1.37 -8.38 1.66
CA PRO A 289 -1.21 -6.93 1.65
C PRO A 289 -0.87 -6.34 3.02
N ARG A 290 -0.11 -5.24 3.01
CA ARG A 290 0.41 -4.58 4.22
C ARG A 290 -0.67 -3.89 5.08
N THR A 291 -1.72 -3.38 4.46
CA THR A 291 -2.76 -2.59 5.15
C THR A 291 -4.05 -3.38 5.30
N SER A 292 -4.82 -3.05 6.34
CA SER A 292 -6.12 -3.70 6.62
C SER A 292 -7.12 -3.46 5.50
N GLN A 293 -7.13 -2.28 4.85
CA GLN A 293 -8.01 -2.03 3.70
C GLN A 293 -7.65 -2.89 2.49
N GLU A 294 -6.36 -3.09 2.22
CA GLU A 294 -5.93 -3.94 1.10
C GLU A 294 -6.20 -5.41 1.40
N GLN A 295 -6.03 -5.85 2.65
CA GLN A 295 -6.40 -7.19 3.09
C GLN A 295 -7.89 -7.43 2.87
N TRP A 296 -8.75 -6.50 3.30
CA TRP A 296 -10.20 -6.57 3.04
C TRP A 296 -10.55 -6.57 1.55
N ARG A 297 -9.87 -5.72 0.77
CA ARG A 297 -10.18 -5.55 -0.66
C ARG A 297 -9.74 -6.73 -1.52
N ARG A 298 -8.56 -7.31 -1.24
CA ARG A 298 -7.92 -8.30 -2.12
C ARG A 298 -8.09 -9.74 -1.68
N LEU A 299 -8.29 -10.02 -0.40
CA LEU A 299 -8.40 -11.39 0.10
C LEU A 299 -9.83 -11.93 -0.01
N ARG A 300 -9.97 -13.25 -0.01
CA ARG A 300 -11.26 -13.93 -0.16
C ARG A 300 -12.12 -13.66 1.07
N LYS A 301 -13.28 -13.03 0.89
CA LYS A 301 -14.25 -12.83 1.98
C LYS A 301 -14.87 -14.17 2.38
N VAL A 302 -15.05 -14.37 3.68
CA VAL A 302 -15.71 -15.54 4.27
C VAL A 302 -16.75 -15.09 5.30
N PRO A 303 -17.87 -15.81 5.44
CA PRO A 303 -18.81 -15.51 6.52
C PRO A 303 -18.19 -15.84 7.87
N VAL A 304 -18.58 -15.10 8.92
CA VAL A 304 -18.08 -15.31 10.30
C VAL A 304 -18.32 -16.74 10.79
N SER A 305 -19.42 -17.36 10.37
CA SER A 305 -19.75 -18.76 10.64
C SER A 305 -18.82 -19.80 10.01
N ALA A 306 -17.99 -19.39 9.05
CA ALA A 306 -17.01 -20.26 8.40
C ALA A 306 -15.57 -19.98 8.84
N LEU A 307 -15.36 -19.17 9.88
CA LEU A 307 -14.03 -18.84 10.41
C LEU A 307 -13.25 -20.10 10.80
N ARG A 308 -11.96 -20.10 10.47
CA ARG A 308 -10.97 -21.06 10.97
C ARG A 308 -9.71 -20.31 11.44
N PRO A 309 -8.93 -20.85 12.39
CA PRO A 309 -7.70 -20.20 12.84
C PRO A 309 -6.81 -19.84 11.63
N GLY A 310 -6.25 -18.64 11.65
CA GLY A 310 -5.52 -18.05 10.52
C GLY A 310 -6.34 -17.07 9.67
N ASP A 311 -7.68 -17.17 9.66
CA ASP A 311 -8.52 -16.16 9.02
C ASP A 311 -8.32 -14.78 9.69
N LEU A 312 -8.51 -13.71 8.92
CA LEU A 312 -8.40 -12.34 9.40
C LEU A 312 -9.79 -11.76 9.66
N VAL A 313 -9.97 -11.13 10.81
CA VAL A 313 -11.19 -10.41 11.17
C VAL A 313 -10.95 -8.92 10.91
N ILE A 314 -11.77 -8.32 10.06
CA ILE A 314 -11.70 -6.91 9.69
C ILE A 314 -12.76 -6.14 10.47
N TYR A 315 -12.36 -5.01 11.05
CA TYR A 315 -13.23 -4.16 11.86
C TYR A 315 -13.45 -2.79 11.22
N PHE A 316 -14.59 -2.20 11.60
CA PHE A 316 -15.07 -0.88 11.18
C PHE A 316 -15.39 -0.74 9.68
N PRO A 317 -16.37 0.11 9.28
CA PRO A 317 -16.80 0.23 7.89
C PRO A 317 -15.70 0.54 6.87
N LYS A 318 -14.66 1.27 7.29
CA LYS A 318 -13.51 1.64 6.45
C LYS A 318 -12.35 0.64 6.51
N ALA A 319 -12.53 -0.51 7.15
CA ALA A 319 -11.49 -1.52 7.37
C ALA A 319 -10.23 -0.91 8.00
N THR A 320 -10.37 -0.17 9.09
CA THR A 320 -9.25 0.55 9.74
C THR A 320 -8.45 -0.33 10.70
N HIS A 321 -9.01 -1.48 11.08
CA HIS A 321 -8.36 -2.41 12.00
C HIS A 321 -8.54 -3.86 11.57
N VAL A 322 -7.58 -4.70 11.97
CA VAL A 322 -7.56 -6.13 11.63
C VAL A 322 -6.94 -6.95 12.75
N ALA A 323 -7.48 -8.15 12.97
CA ALA A 323 -6.96 -9.13 13.90
C ALA A 323 -6.86 -10.52 13.25
N LEU A 324 -6.00 -11.38 13.80
CA LEU A 324 -5.87 -12.78 13.38
C LEU A 324 -6.75 -13.68 14.25
N TYR A 325 -7.68 -14.41 13.65
CA TYR A 325 -8.52 -15.37 14.37
C TYR A 325 -7.70 -16.58 14.83
N ILE A 326 -7.85 -16.96 16.10
CA ILE A 326 -7.10 -18.08 16.70
C ILE A 326 -8.01 -19.24 17.15
N GLY A 327 -9.32 -19.15 16.90
CA GLY A 327 -10.32 -20.12 17.34
C GLY A 327 -11.10 -19.67 18.56
N ASN A 328 -12.17 -20.41 18.89
CA ASN A 328 -12.99 -20.21 20.11
C ASN A 328 -13.53 -18.77 20.29
N GLY A 329 -13.81 -18.07 19.19
CA GLY A 329 -14.26 -16.67 19.28
C GLY A 329 -13.20 -15.70 19.79
N LEU A 330 -11.91 -16.04 19.67
CA LEU A 330 -10.78 -15.23 20.08
C LEU A 330 -9.91 -14.81 18.89
N VAL A 331 -9.30 -13.64 19.01
CA VAL A 331 -8.36 -13.09 18.04
C VAL A 331 -7.06 -12.66 18.73
N VAL A 332 -5.95 -12.65 18.00
CA VAL A 332 -4.73 -11.94 18.39
C VAL A 332 -4.66 -10.63 17.60
N GLN A 333 -4.44 -9.53 18.30
CA GLN A 333 -4.37 -8.20 17.70
C GLN A 333 -3.30 -7.32 18.37
N ALA A 334 -2.80 -6.33 17.62
CA ALA A 334 -2.13 -5.16 18.16
C ALA A 334 -3.16 -4.02 18.15
N PRO A 335 -3.84 -3.70 19.27
CA PRO A 335 -5.08 -2.93 19.24
C PRO A 335 -4.86 -1.45 18.92
N ARG A 336 -4.08 -0.73 19.74
CA ARG A 336 -3.86 0.72 19.57
C ARG A 336 -2.60 1.21 20.30
N PRO A 337 -2.09 2.42 19.98
CA PRO A 337 -0.93 3.00 20.65
C PRO A 337 -1.05 3.01 22.17
N GLY A 338 0.05 2.67 22.85
CA GLY A 338 0.11 2.53 24.30
C GLY A 338 -0.44 1.19 24.84
N SER A 339 -0.90 0.31 23.96
CA SER A 339 -1.24 -1.08 24.29
C SER A 339 -0.20 -2.05 23.70
N VAL A 340 -0.42 -3.35 23.92
CA VAL A 340 0.45 -4.44 23.48
C VAL A 340 -0.31 -5.44 22.62
N VAL A 341 0.42 -6.24 21.85
CA VAL A 341 -0.16 -7.40 21.18
C VAL A 341 -0.78 -8.31 22.24
N LYS A 342 -2.07 -8.63 22.08
CA LYS A 342 -2.83 -9.40 23.06
C LYS A 342 -3.91 -10.25 22.40
N VAL A 343 -4.46 -11.15 23.19
CA VAL A 343 -5.65 -11.92 22.85
C VAL A 343 -6.88 -11.13 23.27
N SER A 344 -7.87 -11.07 22.39
CA SER A 344 -9.13 -10.37 22.65
C SER A 344 -10.32 -11.20 22.15
N PRO A 345 -11.51 -10.99 22.72
CA PRO A 345 -12.75 -11.46 22.13
C PRO A 345 -12.89 -11.00 20.67
N LEU A 346 -13.44 -11.86 19.81
CA LEU A 346 -13.66 -11.52 18.41
C LEU A 346 -14.56 -10.29 18.26
N ALA A 347 -15.52 -10.12 19.17
CA ALA A 347 -16.45 -9.00 19.19
C ALA A 347 -15.93 -7.75 19.94
N SER A 348 -14.63 -7.64 20.22
CA SER A 348 -14.03 -6.45 20.87
C SER A 348 -14.19 -5.15 20.09
N ASN A 349 -14.45 -5.22 18.78
CA ASN A 349 -14.70 -4.06 17.94
C ASN A 349 -15.87 -4.35 16.96
N PRO A 350 -16.55 -3.32 16.44
CA PRO A 350 -17.56 -3.47 15.40
C PRO A 350 -17.04 -4.23 14.17
N LEU A 351 -17.62 -5.41 13.91
CA LEU A 351 -17.23 -6.28 12.81
C LEU A 351 -17.63 -5.69 11.45
N LEU A 352 -16.68 -5.61 10.52
CA LEU A 352 -16.97 -5.42 9.09
C LEU A 352 -17.16 -6.77 8.40
N GLY A 353 -16.31 -7.75 8.74
CA GLY A 353 -16.36 -9.09 8.16
C GLY A 353 -15.06 -9.86 8.36
N ALA A 354 -14.92 -10.98 7.64
CA ALA A 354 -13.72 -11.80 7.70
C ALA A 354 -13.17 -12.10 6.30
N VAL A 355 -11.85 -12.27 6.21
CA VAL A 355 -11.16 -12.70 5.00
C VAL A 355 -10.24 -13.89 5.26
N ARG A 356 -10.14 -14.77 4.27
CA ARG A 356 -9.27 -15.94 4.26
C ARG A 356 -8.08 -15.71 3.35
N PRO A 357 -6.86 -15.63 3.90
CA PRO A 357 -5.65 -15.50 3.10
C PRO A 357 -5.37 -16.69 2.19
N ASP A 358 -5.82 -17.89 2.55
CA ASP A 358 -5.50 -19.16 1.89
C ASP A 358 -6.76 -19.97 1.52
N PRO A 359 -7.61 -19.49 0.58
CA PRO A 359 -8.90 -20.14 0.29
C PRO A 359 -8.79 -21.62 -0.12
N GLU A 360 -7.69 -22.00 -0.76
CA GLU A 360 -7.41 -23.36 -1.22
C GLU A 360 -6.66 -24.21 -0.17
N GLY A 361 -6.37 -23.65 1.02
CA GLY A 361 -5.63 -24.35 2.07
C GLY A 361 -6.42 -25.52 2.63
N THR A 362 -5.87 -26.73 2.55
CA THR A 362 -6.51 -27.97 3.04
C THR A 362 -6.53 -27.97 4.57
N PRO A 363 -7.68 -28.20 5.23
CA PRO A 363 -7.75 -28.29 6.68
C PRO A 363 -6.87 -29.41 7.24
N LEU A 364 -6.17 -29.15 8.34
CA LEU A 364 -5.40 -30.17 9.04
C LEU A 364 -6.31 -31.24 9.63
N ALA A 365 -5.89 -32.51 9.54
CA ALA A 365 -6.60 -33.64 10.15
C ALA A 365 -6.65 -33.52 11.69
N SER A 366 -5.60 -32.93 12.28
CA SER A 366 -5.51 -32.62 13.70
C SER A 366 -4.82 -31.28 13.90
N TYR A 367 -5.32 -30.46 14.82
CA TYR A 367 -4.71 -29.18 15.17
C TYR A 367 -4.63 -29.03 16.68
N LYS A 368 -3.41 -28.87 17.21
CA LYS A 368 -3.17 -28.43 18.59
C LYS A 368 -2.95 -26.92 18.56
N ALA A 369 -3.84 -26.18 19.18
CA ALA A 369 -3.68 -24.73 19.33
C ALA A 369 -2.40 -24.42 20.15
N PRO A 370 -1.67 -23.34 19.80
CA PRO A 370 -0.52 -22.93 20.59
C PRO A 370 -0.95 -22.51 21.99
N GLU A 371 -0.09 -22.80 22.97
CA GLU A 371 -0.30 -22.37 24.35
C GLU A 371 -0.16 -20.84 24.44
N LEU A 372 -1.12 -20.20 25.07
CA LEU A 372 -1.11 -18.75 25.28
C LEU A 372 -0.21 -18.41 26.47
N PRO A 373 0.64 -17.38 26.38
CA PRO A 373 1.44 -16.94 27.52
C PRO A 373 0.55 -16.46 28.67
N ARG A 374 1.06 -16.49 29.90
CA ARG A 374 0.35 -15.92 31.06
C ARG A 374 0.07 -14.43 30.81
N GLY A 375 -1.14 -13.99 31.12
CA GLY A 375 -1.55 -12.61 30.86
C GLY A 375 -1.76 -12.29 29.38
N ALA A 376 -1.95 -13.29 28.51
CA ALA A 376 -2.19 -13.07 27.08
C ALA A 376 -3.41 -12.18 26.77
N SER A 377 -4.41 -12.17 27.64
CA SER A 377 -5.58 -11.29 27.57
C SER A 377 -5.42 -10.00 28.40
N GLY A 378 -4.28 -9.84 29.07
CA GLY A 378 -3.96 -8.70 29.93
C GLY A 378 -3.48 -7.49 29.12
N GLY A 379 -3.56 -6.32 29.75
CA GLY A 379 -3.30 -5.01 29.13
C GLY A 379 -4.62 -4.31 28.85
N SER A 380 -4.84 -3.14 29.46
CA SER A 380 -6.03 -2.34 29.18
C SER A 380 -6.02 -1.93 27.71
N ASP A 381 -7.21 -1.84 27.11
CA ASP A 381 -7.32 -1.24 25.79
C ASP A 381 -7.02 0.25 25.86
N GLU A 382 -7.17 0.91 27.02
CA GLU A 382 -7.06 2.37 27.27
C GLU A 382 -5.91 3.14 26.59
N GLY A 383 -4.87 2.47 26.08
CA GLY A 383 -3.64 3.14 25.65
C GLY A 383 -2.94 3.78 26.83
N TYR A 384 -1.73 4.32 26.61
CA TYR A 384 -0.74 4.72 27.61
C TYR A 384 -1.19 4.59 29.07
N SER A 385 -0.97 3.40 29.66
CA SER A 385 -0.96 3.30 31.11
C SER A 385 0.06 4.31 31.63
N VAL A 386 -0.24 4.98 32.73
CA VAL A 386 0.61 6.03 33.35
C VAL A 386 2.08 5.59 33.56
N SER A 387 2.35 4.27 33.51
CA SER A 387 3.70 3.69 33.61
C SER A 387 4.50 3.61 32.29
N THR A 388 3.96 3.98 31.13
CA THR A 388 4.60 3.77 29.79
C THR A 388 4.60 4.99 28.87
N ALA A 389 4.49 6.21 29.41
CA ALA A 389 4.76 7.42 28.63
C ALA A 389 6.20 7.37 28.06
N PRO A 390 6.42 7.47 26.73
CA PRO A 390 7.76 7.54 26.18
C PRO A 390 8.33 8.91 26.57
N THR A 391 9.40 8.89 27.34
CA THR A 391 10.25 10.06 27.51
C THR A 391 11.02 10.30 26.20
N GLY A 392 10.63 11.34 25.46
CA GLY A 392 11.47 11.97 24.42
C GLY A 392 11.11 11.64 22.98
#